data_AF-A0A0Q4FRV2-F1
#
_entry.id   AF-A0A0Q4FRV2-F1
#
_cell.length_a   1.000
_cell.length_b   1.000
_cell.length_c   1.000
_cell.angle_alpha   90.00
_cell.angle_beta   90.00
_cell.angle_gamma   90.00
#
_symmetry.space_group_name_H-M   'P 1'
#
loop_
_entity.id
_entity.type
_entity.pdbx_description
1 polymer ?
#
loop_
_entity_poly.entity_id
_entity_poly.type
_entity_poly.pdbx_seq_one_letter_code
_entity_poly.pdbx_strand_id
1 'polypeptide(L)'
;MTTNTPNTGLPHDDHSRIRDGVETVKETVAHSLDKTKEVTAHALDVSKAKASEAARSTSQAIDANPLTILVGGLALGAIVGALIPRSAREKTLLKPLGAKIGAAAAMAVAAAREAGSSELHTLGLDPASMRGQAKTLFEGLGKVASTAGAAAAKKATGKTEG
;
A
#
# COMPACT_ATOMS: atom_id res chain seq x y z
N MET A 1 43.22 53.32 -25.09
CA MET A 1 42.87 52.53 -26.30
C MET A 1 43.04 51.06 -25.97
N THR A 2 41.95 50.43 -25.50
CA THR A 2 41.68 48.98 -25.59
C THR A 2 40.29 48.77 -24.98
N THR A 3 39.36 48.31 -25.81
CA THR A 3 37.96 48.09 -25.51
C THR A 3 37.79 46.67 -25.00
N ASN A 4 37.25 46.48 -23.79
CA ASN A 4 36.84 45.17 -23.32
C ASN A 4 35.33 45.03 -23.52
N THR A 5 34.96 44.18 -24.48
CA THR A 5 33.59 43.85 -24.87
C THR A 5 32.92 42.98 -23.79
N PRO A 6 31.66 43.23 -23.40
CA PRO A 6 30.93 42.33 -22.52
C PRO A 6 30.53 41.06 -23.28
N ASN A 7 30.99 39.89 -22.81
CA ASN A 7 30.57 38.60 -23.35
C ASN A 7 29.16 38.26 -22.83
N THR A 8 28.17 38.46 -23.69
CA THR A 8 26.77 38.07 -23.49
C THR A 8 26.65 36.56 -23.69
N GLY A 9 26.81 35.79 -22.61
CA GLY A 9 26.50 34.36 -22.59
C GLY A 9 25.00 34.14 -22.35
N LEU A 10 24.28 33.79 -23.40
CA LEU A 10 22.86 33.43 -23.41
C LEU A 10 22.56 32.19 -22.51
N PRO A 11 21.33 32.08 -21.95
CA PRO A 11 20.90 30.90 -21.23
C PRO A 11 20.59 29.76 -22.22
N HIS A 12 21.40 28.71 -22.19
CA HIS A 12 21.28 27.55 -23.05
C HIS A 12 20.99 26.28 -22.22
N ASP A 13 19.79 25.73 -22.46
CA ASP A 13 19.50 24.29 -22.51
C ASP A 13 19.47 23.48 -21.19
N ASP A 14 18.42 23.67 -20.37
CA ASP A 14 18.07 22.77 -19.26
C ASP A 14 17.01 21.70 -19.65
N HIS A 15 16.45 21.78 -20.87
CA HIS A 15 15.39 20.89 -21.35
C HIS A 15 15.87 19.61 -22.06
N SER A 16 17.14 19.52 -22.43
CA SER A 16 17.70 18.36 -23.16
C SER A 16 18.07 17.20 -22.22
N ARG A 17 18.64 17.50 -21.04
CA ARG A 17 19.06 16.47 -20.07
C ARG A 17 17.91 15.65 -19.49
N ILE A 18 16.73 16.25 -19.33
CA ILE A 18 15.53 15.56 -18.84
C ILE A 18 14.96 14.62 -19.93
N ARG A 19 15.10 14.97 -21.21
CA ARG A 19 14.61 14.15 -22.33
C ARG A 19 15.44 12.88 -22.48
N ASP A 20 16.76 13.01 -22.43
CA ASP A 20 17.69 11.88 -22.57
C ASP A 20 17.55 10.88 -21.40
N GLY A 21 17.29 11.39 -20.19
CA GLY A 21 17.00 10.55 -19.02
C GLY A 21 15.68 9.77 -19.14
N VAL A 22 14.65 10.36 -19.73
CA VAL A 22 13.36 9.69 -19.96
C VAL A 22 13.46 8.63 -21.06
N GLU A 23 14.28 8.87 -22.08
CA GLU A 23 14.51 7.92 -23.17
C GLU A 23 15.29 6.69 -22.69
N THR A 24 16.32 6.91 -21.87
CA THR A 24 17.09 5.83 -21.20
C THR A 24 16.21 4.99 -20.27
N VAL A 25 15.29 5.63 -19.53
CA VAL A 25 14.32 4.92 -18.67
C VAL A 25 13.30 4.15 -19.50
N LYS A 26 12.80 4.71 -20.61
CA LYS A 26 11.89 4.01 -21.51
C LYS A 26 12.56 2.81 -22.17
N GLU A 27 13.81 2.91 -22.59
CA GLU A 27 14.57 1.78 -23.14
C GLU A 27 14.83 0.71 -22.08
N THR A 28 15.23 1.10 -20.87
CA THR A 28 15.45 0.15 -19.77
C THR A 28 14.16 -0.57 -19.39
N VAL A 29 13.03 0.15 -19.33
CA VAL A 29 11.71 -0.40 -19.05
C VAL A 29 11.24 -1.29 -20.20
N ALA A 30 11.45 -0.91 -21.46
CA ALA A 30 11.10 -1.72 -22.63
C ALA A 30 11.94 -3.02 -22.68
N HIS A 31 13.24 -2.93 -22.44
CA HIS A 31 14.16 -4.08 -22.45
C HIS A 31 13.89 -5.05 -21.27
N SER A 32 13.44 -4.51 -20.14
CA SER A 32 13.01 -5.31 -18.98
C SER A 32 11.61 -5.89 -19.18
N LEU A 33 10.69 -5.15 -19.81
CA LEU A 33 9.32 -5.55 -20.06
C LEU A 33 9.22 -6.76 -20.97
N ASP A 34 10.08 -6.91 -21.98
CA ASP A 34 10.03 -8.09 -22.86
C ASP A 34 10.40 -9.39 -22.12
N LYS A 35 11.45 -9.39 -21.30
CA LYS A 35 11.80 -10.54 -20.43
C LYS A 35 10.82 -10.75 -19.28
N THR A 36 10.19 -9.66 -18.81
CA THR A 36 9.26 -9.71 -17.68
C THR A 36 7.85 -10.05 -18.14
N LYS A 37 7.45 -9.78 -19.38
CA LYS A 37 6.11 -10.10 -19.91
C LYS A 37 5.87 -11.60 -19.96
N GLU A 38 6.87 -12.41 -20.27
CA GLU A 38 6.72 -13.86 -20.32
C GLU A 38 6.59 -14.45 -18.89
N VAL A 39 7.46 -14.01 -17.97
CA VAL A 39 7.42 -14.40 -16.55
C VAL A 39 6.19 -13.82 -15.84
N THR A 40 5.76 -12.62 -16.20
CA THR A 40 4.59 -11.93 -15.66
C THR A 40 3.32 -12.48 -16.26
N ALA A 41 3.29 -12.88 -17.54
CA ALA A 41 2.13 -13.56 -18.10
C ALA A 41 1.91 -14.90 -17.39
N HIS A 42 2.96 -15.68 -17.18
CA HIS A 42 2.86 -16.94 -16.44
C HIS A 42 2.54 -16.71 -14.95
N ALA A 43 3.14 -15.71 -14.31
CA ALA A 43 2.83 -15.35 -12.93
C ALA A 43 1.42 -14.76 -12.78
N LEU A 44 0.93 -14.01 -13.77
CA LEU A 44 -0.43 -13.49 -13.82
C LEU A 44 -1.43 -14.61 -14.06
N ASP A 45 -1.13 -15.57 -14.93
CA ASP A 45 -2.02 -16.71 -15.17
C ASP A 45 -2.13 -17.58 -13.90
N VAL A 46 -1.00 -17.86 -13.24
CA VAL A 46 -0.96 -18.56 -11.95
C VAL A 46 -1.65 -17.73 -10.86
N SER A 47 -1.42 -16.41 -10.80
CA SER A 47 -2.07 -15.53 -9.82
C SER A 47 -3.56 -15.42 -10.08
N LYS A 48 -4.00 -15.42 -11.34
CA LYS A 48 -5.40 -15.37 -11.75
C LYS A 48 -6.09 -16.69 -11.47
N ALA A 49 -5.42 -17.82 -11.70
CA ALA A 49 -5.89 -19.15 -11.32
C ALA A 49 -6.02 -19.24 -9.79
N LYS A 50 -5.00 -18.80 -9.03
CA LYS A 50 -5.02 -18.76 -7.57
C LYS A 50 -6.06 -17.79 -7.02
N ALA A 51 -6.22 -16.62 -7.63
CA ALA A 51 -7.27 -15.66 -7.25
C ALA A 51 -8.67 -16.20 -7.59
N SER A 52 -8.83 -16.90 -8.70
CA SER A 52 -10.10 -17.53 -9.08
C SER A 52 -10.44 -18.71 -8.17
N GLU A 53 -9.44 -19.50 -7.79
CA GLU A 53 -9.55 -20.61 -6.83
C GLU A 53 -9.86 -20.09 -5.42
N ALA A 54 -9.21 -19.01 -4.99
CA ALA A 54 -9.50 -18.31 -3.75
C ALA A 54 -10.88 -17.65 -3.77
N ALA A 55 -11.30 -17.06 -4.89
CA ALA A 55 -12.63 -16.49 -5.04
C ALA A 55 -13.73 -17.57 -4.98
N ARG A 56 -13.51 -18.73 -5.63
CA ARG A 56 -14.42 -19.89 -5.53
C ARG A 56 -14.47 -20.46 -4.11
N SER A 57 -13.31 -20.61 -3.46
CA SER A 57 -13.23 -21.08 -2.07
C SER A 57 -13.85 -20.08 -1.09
N THR A 58 -13.73 -18.79 -1.39
CA THR A 58 -14.37 -17.72 -0.63
C THR A 58 -15.88 -17.77 -0.83
N SER A 59 -16.40 -17.95 -2.05
CA SER A 59 -17.84 -18.17 -2.28
C SER A 59 -18.39 -19.34 -1.45
N GLN A 60 -17.68 -20.47 -1.39
CA GLN A 60 -18.11 -21.62 -0.57
C GLN A 60 -17.95 -21.36 0.95
N ALA A 61 -16.92 -20.62 1.36
CA ALA A 61 -16.69 -20.26 2.76
C ALA A 61 -17.63 -19.16 3.26
N ILE A 62 -18.13 -18.28 2.38
CA ILE A 62 -19.15 -17.28 2.71
C ILE A 62 -20.45 -17.95 3.15
N ASP A 63 -20.84 -19.02 2.45
CA ASP A 63 -22.02 -19.83 2.80
C ASP A 63 -21.83 -20.59 4.13
N ALA A 64 -20.60 -20.97 4.47
CA ALA A 64 -20.31 -21.73 5.68
C ALA A 64 -20.02 -20.86 6.92
N ASN A 65 -19.36 -19.70 6.76
CA ASN A 65 -19.03 -18.78 7.85
C ASN A 65 -18.71 -17.35 7.34
N PRO A 66 -19.55 -16.34 7.61
CA PRO A 66 -19.32 -14.96 7.16
C PRO A 66 -18.08 -14.29 7.78
N LEU A 67 -17.55 -14.81 8.89
CA LEU A 67 -16.33 -14.27 9.52
C LEU A 67 -15.05 -14.49 8.70
N THR A 68 -15.06 -15.45 7.76
CA THR A 68 -13.89 -15.84 6.97
C THR A 68 -13.44 -14.74 6.00
N ILE A 69 -14.37 -13.96 5.43
CA ILE A 69 -14.05 -12.81 4.57
C ILE A 69 -13.30 -11.74 5.37
N LEU A 70 -13.76 -11.47 6.60
CA LEU A 70 -13.23 -10.41 7.43
C LEU A 70 -11.75 -10.66 7.79
N VAL A 71 -11.41 -11.92 8.08
CA VAL A 71 -10.03 -12.34 8.37
C VAL A 71 -9.15 -12.25 7.12
N GLY A 72 -9.66 -12.67 5.95
CA GLY A 72 -8.91 -12.60 4.69
C GLY A 72 -8.55 -11.17 4.27
N GLY A 73 -9.51 -10.25 4.35
CA GLY A 73 -9.28 -8.84 4.01
C GLY A 73 -8.31 -8.14 4.95
N LEU A 74 -8.38 -8.43 6.25
CA LEU A 74 -7.53 -7.82 7.26
C LEU A 74 -6.09 -8.35 7.19
N ALA A 75 -5.91 -9.66 6.95
CA ALA A 75 -4.59 -10.26 6.75
C ALA A 75 -3.91 -9.72 5.48
N LEU A 76 -4.64 -9.66 4.36
CA LEU A 76 -4.10 -9.10 3.12
C LEU A 76 -3.78 -7.61 3.24
N GLY A 77 -4.67 -6.84 3.87
CA GLY A 77 -4.45 -5.42 4.16
C GLY A 77 -3.26 -5.19 5.09
N ALA A 78 -3.05 -6.06 6.09
CA ALA A 78 -1.89 -6.01 6.97
C ALA A 78 -0.58 -6.35 6.23
N ILE A 79 -0.59 -7.35 5.34
CA ILE A 79 0.59 -7.70 4.52
C ILE A 79 0.95 -6.52 3.63
N VAL A 80 0.00 -5.99 2.86
CA VAL A 80 0.24 -4.86 1.96
C VAL A 80 0.65 -3.61 2.75
N GLY A 81 -0.02 -3.33 3.87
CA GLY A 81 0.28 -2.21 4.75
C GLY A 81 1.64 -2.31 5.45
N ALA A 82 2.08 -3.53 5.79
CA ALA A 82 3.40 -3.79 6.36
C ALA A 82 4.51 -3.79 5.30
N LEU A 83 4.19 -4.17 4.06
CA LEU A 83 5.13 -4.16 2.94
C LEU A 83 5.42 -2.75 2.41
N ILE A 84 4.57 -1.76 2.72
CA ILE A 84 4.83 -0.33 2.49
C ILE A 84 5.57 0.20 3.74
N PRO A 85 6.91 0.21 3.78
CA PRO A 85 7.63 0.65 4.95
C PRO A 85 7.47 2.17 5.02
N ARG A 86 6.90 2.69 6.11
CA ARG A 86 6.96 4.13 6.40
C ARG A 86 8.41 4.50 6.69
N SER A 87 9.21 4.72 5.65
CA SER A 87 10.58 5.19 5.77
C SER A 87 10.56 6.56 6.45
N ALA A 88 11.14 6.64 7.65
CA ALA A 88 11.34 7.90 8.37
C ALA A 88 12.24 8.87 7.58
N ARG A 89 13.05 8.37 6.64
CA ARG A 89 13.88 9.17 5.73
C ARG A 89 13.09 9.75 4.54
N GLU A 90 11.99 9.12 4.14
CA GLU A 90 11.10 9.61 3.08
C GLU A 90 10.20 10.76 3.53
N LYS A 91 9.76 10.80 4.80
CA LYS A 91 8.85 11.83 5.35
C LYS A 91 9.37 13.27 5.21
N THR A 92 10.67 13.48 5.09
CA THR A 92 11.28 14.82 4.96
C THR A 92 11.39 15.27 3.50
N LEU A 93 11.61 14.34 2.57
CA LEU A 93 11.79 14.62 1.13
C LEU A 93 10.50 14.43 0.30
N LEU A 94 9.56 13.63 0.79
CA LEU A 94 8.31 13.28 0.10
C LEU A 94 7.08 13.98 0.70
N LYS A 95 7.23 15.05 1.48
CA LYS A 95 6.08 15.79 2.06
C LYS A 95 4.90 15.98 1.09
N PRO A 96 5.10 16.47 -0.15
CA PRO A 96 3.98 16.62 -1.08
C PRO A 96 3.48 15.28 -1.66
N LEU A 97 4.35 14.29 -1.87
CA LEU A 97 3.95 13.00 -2.45
C LEU A 97 3.25 12.10 -1.42
N GLY A 98 3.76 12.07 -0.19
CA GLY A 98 3.13 11.40 0.95
C GLY A 98 1.80 12.03 1.33
N ALA A 99 1.64 13.35 1.19
CA ALA A 99 0.35 14.01 1.36
C ALA A 99 -0.67 13.57 0.29
N LYS A 100 -0.26 13.47 -0.98
CA LYS A 100 -1.13 13.00 -2.07
C LYS A 100 -1.54 11.54 -1.92
N ILE A 101 -0.59 10.66 -1.57
CA ILE A 101 -0.88 9.24 -1.32
C ILE A 101 -1.76 9.08 -0.08
N GLY A 102 -1.48 9.83 0.98
CA GLY A 102 -2.31 9.85 2.19
C GLY A 102 -3.73 10.35 1.94
N ALA A 103 -3.88 11.41 1.13
CA ALA A 103 -5.18 11.92 0.71
C ALA A 103 -5.92 10.89 -0.16
N ALA A 104 -5.25 10.25 -1.12
CA ALA A 104 -5.84 9.20 -1.95
C ALA A 104 -6.30 8.00 -1.11
N ALA A 105 -5.49 7.55 -0.15
CA ALA A 105 -5.85 6.49 0.77
C ALA A 105 -7.04 6.89 1.66
N ALA A 106 -7.04 8.11 2.19
CA ALA A 106 -8.14 8.63 3.01
C ALA A 106 -9.45 8.73 2.21
N MET A 107 -9.39 9.19 0.95
CA MET A 107 -10.55 9.23 0.05
C MET A 107 -11.06 7.82 -0.27
N ALA A 108 -10.17 6.86 -0.53
CA ALA A 108 -10.55 5.47 -0.77
C ALA A 108 -11.23 4.86 0.47
N VAL A 109 -10.69 5.09 1.67
CA VAL A 109 -11.30 4.63 2.93
C VAL A 109 -12.65 5.30 3.19
N ALA A 110 -12.77 6.60 2.91
CA ALA A 110 -14.03 7.32 3.05
C ALA A 110 -15.08 6.76 2.08
N ALA A 111 -14.72 6.54 0.80
CA ALA A 111 -15.61 5.95 -0.19
C ALA A 111 -16.04 4.52 0.19
N ALA A 112 -15.11 3.69 0.67
CA ALA A 112 -15.41 2.34 1.15
C ALA A 112 -16.33 2.35 2.37
N ARG A 113 -16.12 3.28 3.32
CA ARG A 113 -17.00 3.46 4.47
C ARG A 113 -18.40 3.89 4.05
N GLU A 114 -18.52 4.84 3.14
CA GLU A 114 -19.80 5.33 2.65
C GLU A 114 -20.59 4.20 1.96
N ALA A 115 -19.98 3.52 0.98
CA ALA A 115 -20.57 2.39 0.28
C ALA A 115 -20.97 1.27 1.24
N GLY A 116 -20.08 0.90 2.17
CA GLY A 116 -20.37 -0.12 3.18
C GLY A 116 -21.48 0.30 4.14
N SER A 117 -21.51 1.55 4.59
CA SER A 117 -22.58 2.04 5.48
C SER A 117 -23.93 2.09 4.78
N SER A 118 -23.96 2.40 3.48
CA SER A 118 -25.18 2.39 2.68
C SER A 118 -25.76 0.96 2.59
N GLU A 119 -24.92 -0.04 2.28
CA GLU A 119 -25.34 -1.45 2.24
C GLU A 119 -25.74 -2.01 3.61
N LEU A 120 -25.10 -1.57 4.70
CA LEU A 120 -25.53 -1.96 6.04
C LEU A 120 -26.92 -1.39 6.38
N HIS A 121 -27.21 -0.18 5.91
CA HIS A 121 -28.50 0.46 6.11
C HIS A 121 -29.61 -0.23 5.28
N THR A 122 -29.31 -0.69 4.06
CA THR A 122 -30.26 -1.48 3.23
C THR A 122 -30.54 -2.85 3.84
N LEU A 123 -29.57 -3.45 4.53
CA LEU A 123 -29.72 -4.70 5.26
C LEU A 123 -30.44 -4.54 6.62
N GLY A 124 -30.80 -3.31 7.03
CA GLY A 124 -31.44 -3.03 8.31
C GLY A 124 -30.52 -3.22 9.52
N LEU A 125 -29.20 -3.24 9.31
CA LEU A 125 -28.21 -3.42 10.36
C LEU A 125 -27.86 -2.07 10.99
N ASP A 126 -27.98 -2.01 12.31
CA ASP A 126 -27.66 -0.80 13.06
C ASP A 126 -26.14 -0.51 13.06
N PRO A 127 -25.69 0.66 12.55
CA PRO A 127 -24.27 1.01 12.48
C PRO A 127 -23.60 1.15 13.85
N ALA A 128 -24.36 1.43 14.92
CA ALA A 128 -23.81 1.63 16.26
C ALA A 128 -23.45 0.29 16.92
N SER A 129 -24.32 -0.73 16.77
CA SER A 129 -24.06 -2.10 17.25
C SER A 129 -22.82 -2.72 16.58
N MET A 130 -22.68 -2.53 15.26
CA MET A 130 -21.50 -3.00 14.53
C MET A 130 -20.22 -2.26 14.93
N ARG A 131 -20.30 -0.93 15.16
CA ARG A 131 -19.16 -0.17 15.71
C ARG A 131 -18.74 -0.68 17.08
N GLY A 132 -19.69 -1.04 17.94
CA GLY A 132 -19.44 -1.63 19.25
C GLY A 132 -18.64 -2.93 19.15
N GLN A 133 -19.11 -3.88 18.33
CA GLN A 133 -18.43 -5.16 18.11
C GLN A 133 -17.03 -4.99 17.51
N ALA A 134 -16.89 -4.13 16.51
CA ALA A 134 -15.59 -3.81 15.93
C ALA A 134 -14.63 -3.19 16.95
N LYS A 135 -15.12 -2.29 17.81
CA LYS A 135 -14.35 -1.68 18.90
C LYS A 135 -13.90 -2.73 19.92
N THR A 136 -14.78 -3.62 20.36
CA THR A 136 -14.44 -4.69 21.31
C THR A 136 -13.41 -5.67 20.73
N LEU A 137 -13.56 -6.06 19.45
CA LEU A 137 -12.57 -6.87 18.74
C LEU A 137 -11.21 -6.16 18.68
N PHE A 138 -11.20 -4.87 18.32
CA PHE A 138 -9.99 -4.08 18.23
C PHE A 138 -9.31 -3.90 19.60
N GLU A 139 -10.07 -3.62 20.65
CA GLU A 139 -9.57 -3.52 22.03
C GLU A 139 -9.02 -4.86 22.53
N GLY A 140 -9.69 -5.98 22.21
CA GLY A 140 -9.23 -7.33 22.52
C GLY A 140 -7.91 -7.66 21.82
N LEU A 141 -7.83 -7.43 20.51
CA LEU A 141 -6.61 -7.61 19.73
C LEU A 141 -5.49 -6.66 20.20
N GLY A 142 -5.81 -5.41 20.51
CA GLY A 142 -4.85 -4.43 21.03
C GLY A 142 -4.26 -4.82 22.37
N LYS A 143 -5.07 -5.35 23.30
CA LYS A 143 -4.58 -5.89 24.59
C LYS A 143 -3.69 -7.11 24.40
N VAL A 144 -4.05 -8.03 23.49
CA VAL A 144 -3.25 -9.23 23.19
C VAL A 144 -1.94 -8.86 22.49
N ALA A 145 -1.99 -7.99 21.48
CA ALA A 145 -0.81 -7.52 20.77
C ALA A 145 0.11 -6.68 21.66
N SER A 146 -0.44 -5.87 22.58
CA SER A 146 0.38 -5.09 23.52
C SER A 146 1.05 -5.96 24.58
N THR A 147 0.39 -7.02 25.05
CA THR A 147 0.97 -7.97 26.02
C THR A 147 1.97 -8.92 25.36
N ALA A 148 1.64 -9.48 24.19
CA ALA A 148 2.56 -10.27 23.38
C ALA A 148 3.75 -9.44 22.86
N GLY A 149 3.51 -8.19 22.44
CA GLY A 149 4.51 -7.24 21.99
C GLY A 149 5.45 -6.80 23.12
N ALA A 150 4.94 -6.57 24.33
CA ALA A 150 5.79 -6.29 25.49
C ALA A 150 6.66 -7.50 25.88
N ALA A 151 6.13 -8.73 25.78
CA ALA A 151 6.88 -9.96 26.03
C ALA A 151 7.94 -10.23 24.95
N ALA A 152 7.60 -10.03 23.68
CA ALA A 152 8.52 -10.16 22.55
C ALA A 152 9.58 -9.05 22.54
N ALA A 153 9.21 -7.81 22.84
CA ALA A 153 10.15 -6.69 22.97
C ALA A 153 11.11 -6.91 24.15
N LYS A 154 10.63 -7.39 25.31
CA LYS A 154 11.52 -7.79 26.42
C LYS A 154 12.47 -8.94 26.05
N LYS A 155 12.03 -9.91 25.24
CA LYS A 155 12.91 -10.98 24.72
C LYS A 155 13.91 -10.47 23.67
N ALA A 156 13.53 -9.49 22.87
CA ALA A 156 14.38 -8.90 21.83
C ALA A 156 15.44 -7.94 22.41
N THR A 157 15.10 -7.18 23.46
CA THR A 157 16.07 -6.34 24.19
C THR A 157 16.84 -7.10 25.25
N GLY A 158 16.40 -8.32 25.62
CA GLY A 158 17.03 -9.19 26.61
C GLY A 158 17.97 -10.25 26.04
N LYS A 159 18.37 -10.17 24.76
CA LYS A 159 19.34 -11.10 24.16
C LYS A 159 20.44 -10.37 23.39
N THR A 160 21.35 -9.78 24.15
CA THR A 160 22.77 -9.62 23.78
C THR A 160 23.63 -9.75 25.04
N GLU A 161 23.45 -10.80 25.83
CA GLU A 161 24.45 -11.25 26.80
C GLU A 161 24.42 -12.79 26.78
N GLY A 162 25.25 -13.35 25.91
CA GLY A 162 25.62 -14.76 25.85
C GLY A 162 27.10 -14.81 25.57
#